data_AF-A0A430QE86-F1
#
_entry.id   AF-A0A430QE86-F1
#
_cell.length_a   1.000
_cell.length_b   1.000
_cell.length_c   1.000
_cell.angle_alpha   90.00
_cell.angle_beta   90.00
_cell.angle_gamma   90.00
#
_symmetry.space_group_name_H-M   'P 1'
#
loop_
_entity.id
_entity.type
_entity.pdbx_description
1 polymer ?
#
loop_
_entity_poly.entity_id
_entity_poly.type
_entity_poly.pdbx_seq_one_letter_code
_entity_poly.pdbx_strand_id
1 'polypeptide(L)'
;MQSFWDRNATERRPWSPHLQVYSAPLVMRFSFLHRATGIAMAIVWSSVGIGAFFFTGHYDSILDYVKNMHLGTSVITACKFILCYPLVYHYLNGIRHLAWDYAIGFPIKTCNTTGFIALGSSLVVSAILACIRL
;
A
#
# COMPACT_ATOMS: atom_id res chain seq x y z
N MET A 1 7.90 -21.55 -28.26
CA MET A 1 7.42 -20.18 -27.95
C MET A 1 8.30 -19.10 -28.59
N GLN A 2 9.62 -19.31 -28.76
CA GLN A 2 10.52 -18.28 -29.32
C GLN A 2 10.08 -17.75 -30.70
N SER A 3 9.73 -18.63 -31.63
CA SER A 3 9.25 -18.26 -32.97
C SER A 3 8.00 -17.36 -32.98
N PHE A 4 7.15 -17.45 -31.95
CA PHE A 4 6.00 -16.55 -31.80
C PHE A 4 6.44 -15.12 -31.48
N TRP A 5 7.42 -14.97 -30.58
CA TRP A 5 7.95 -13.66 -30.18
C TRP A 5 8.73 -13.01 -31.32
N ASP A 6 9.63 -13.77 -31.96
CA ASP A 6 10.44 -13.28 -33.07
C ASP A 6 9.54 -12.78 -34.21
N ARG A 7 8.52 -13.55 -34.59
CA ARG A 7 7.55 -13.16 -35.62
C ARG A 7 6.82 -11.86 -35.27
N ASN A 8 6.25 -11.74 -34.06
CA ASN A 8 5.49 -10.53 -33.71
C ASN A 8 6.40 -9.28 -33.60
N ALA A 9 7.66 -9.46 -33.19
CA ALA A 9 8.64 -8.38 -33.15
C ALA A 9 9.05 -7.92 -34.57
N THR A 10 9.30 -8.86 -35.48
CA THR A 10 9.60 -8.58 -36.90
C THR A 10 8.43 -7.88 -37.58
N GLU A 11 7.21 -8.36 -37.37
CA GLU A 11 5.99 -7.86 -38.01
C GLU A 11 5.47 -6.55 -37.39
N ARG A 12 6.08 -6.05 -36.30
CA ARG A 12 5.70 -4.81 -35.58
C ARG A 12 4.20 -4.68 -35.32
N ARG A 13 3.55 -5.79 -34.97
CA ARG A 13 2.11 -5.81 -34.72
C ARG A 13 1.78 -4.97 -33.48
N PRO A 14 0.74 -4.12 -33.52
CA PRO A 14 0.35 -3.33 -32.37
C PRO A 14 -0.21 -4.23 -31.26
N TRP A 15 -0.02 -3.80 -30.02
CA TRP A 15 -0.66 -4.42 -28.87
C TRP A 15 -2.11 -3.93 -28.77
N SER A 16 -3.04 -4.87 -28.56
CA SER A 16 -4.42 -4.52 -28.26
C SER A 16 -4.49 -3.68 -26.98
N PRO A 17 -5.37 -2.67 -26.90
CA PRO A 17 -5.57 -1.93 -25.66
C PRO A 17 -6.02 -2.86 -24.54
N HIS A 18 -5.58 -2.61 -23.31
CA HIS A 18 -5.85 -3.49 -22.17
C HIS A 18 -6.35 -2.68 -20.96
N LEU A 19 -5.45 -2.11 -20.15
CA LEU A 19 -5.81 -1.39 -18.92
C LEU A 19 -6.64 -0.14 -19.20
N GLN A 20 -6.51 0.44 -20.40
CA GLN A 20 -7.22 1.63 -20.82
C GLN A 20 -8.70 1.37 -21.12
N VAL A 21 -9.05 0.13 -21.50
CA VAL A 21 -10.41 -0.24 -21.93
C VAL A 21 -11.07 -1.27 -21.01
N TYR A 22 -10.32 -1.87 -20.09
CA TYR A 22 -10.82 -2.90 -19.20
C TYR A 22 -11.61 -2.31 -18.01
N SER A 23 -12.83 -2.81 -17.80
CA SER A 23 -13.64 -2.45 -16.64
C SER A 23 -13.10 -3.15 -15.38
N ALA A 24 -12.30 -2.41 -14.59
CA ALA A 24 -11.59 -2.97 -13.45
C ALA A 24 -12.55 -3.48 -12.34
N PRO A 25 -12.61 -4.80 -12.07
CA PRO A 25 -13.43 -5.35 -10.99
C PRO A 25 -12.85 -4.97 -9.63
N LEU A 26 -13.67 -5.01 -8.58
CA LEU A 26 -13.26 -4.61 -7.22
C LEU A 26 -12.03 -5.38 -6.71
N VAL A 27 -11.98 -6.69 -6.94
CA VAL A 27 -10.83 -7.55 -6.55
C VAL A 27 -9.51 -7.03 -7.15
N MET A 28 -9.53 -6.57 -8.41
CA MET A 28 -8.35 -5.99 -9.05
C MET A 28 -7.92 -4.69 -8.35
N ARG A 29 -8.87 -3.84 -7.96
CA ARG A 29 -8.58 -2.58 -7.25
C ARG A 29 -7.98 -2.84 -5.87
N PHE A 30 -8.51 -3.81 -5.12
CA PHE A 30 -7.93 -4.21 -3.82
C PHE A 30 -6.52 -4.79 -3.96
N SER A 31 -6.26 -5.59 -5.01
CA SER A 31 -4.92 -6.10 -5.35
C SER A 31 -3.94 -4.97 -5.71
N PHE A 32 -4.38 -3.99 -6.48
CA PHE A 32 -3.57 -2.82 -6.81
C PHE A 32 -3.20 -2.05 -5.54
N LEU A 33 -4.18 -1.78 -4.66
CA LEU A 33 -3.94 -1.05 -3.42
C LEU A 33 -2.98 -1.81 -2.48
N HIS A 34 -3.03 -3.15 -2.45
CA HIS A 34 -2.08 -3.95 -1.68
C HIS A 34 -0.63 -3.80 -2.18
N ARG A 35 -0.45 -3.82 -3.50
CA ARG A 35 0.86 -3.57 -4.13
C ARG A 35 1.33 -2.14 -3.87
N ALA A 36 0.46 -1.15 -4.06
CA ALA A 36 0.79 0.25 -3.85
C ALA A 36 1.22 0.54 -2.40
N THR A 37 0.48 0.03 -1.42
CA THR A 37 0.84 0.16 0.01
C THR A 37 2.15 -0.55 0.34
N GLY A 38 2.39 -1.75 -0.20
CA GLY A 38 3.64 -2.48 -0.01
C GLY A 38 4.86 -1.74 -0.58
N ILE A 39 4.76 -1.25 -1.82
CA ILE A 39 5.81 -0.47 -2.47
C ILE A 39 6.06 0.85 -1.72
N ALA A 40 5.01 1.58 -1.36
CA ALA A 40 5.14 2.83 -0.63
C ALA A 40 5.87 2.63 0.70
N MET A 41 5.50 1.60 1.47
CA MET A 41 6.19 1.25 2.71
C MET A 41 7.65 0.83 2.48
N ALA A 42 7.91 0.02 1.46
CA ALA A 42 9.27 -0.42 1.13
C ALA A 42 10.16 0.79 0.82
N ILE A 43 9.67 1.74 0.01
CA ILE A 43 10.40 2.98 -0.29
C ILE A 43 10.63 3.79 0.98
N VAL A 44 9.58 4.12 1.73
CA VAL A 44 9.69 4.98 2.93
C VAL A 44 10.64 4.39 3.97
N TRP A 45 10.46 3.12 4.35
CA TRP A 45 11.28 2.53 5.42
C TRP A 45 12.72 2.26 4.97
N SER A 46 12.95 1.91 3.71
CA SER A 46 14.30 1.80 3.17
C SER A 46 14.99 3.16 3.15
N SER A 47 14.30 4.21 2.73
CA SER A 47 14.83 5.58 2.74
C SER A 47 15.14 6.07 4.16
N VAL A 48 14.28 5.77 5.14
CA VAL A 48 14.54 6.07 6.56
C VAL A 48 15.77 5.32 7.06
N GLY A 49 15.91 4.02 6.75
CA GLY A 49 17.07 3.22 7.16
C GLY A 49 18.38 3.72 6.52
N ILE A 50 18.35 4.02 5.23
CA ILE A 50 19.50 4.60 4.52
C ILE A 50 19.84 5.99 5.07
N GLY A 51 18.84 6.84 5.29
CA GLY A 51 19.03 8.17 5.86
C GLY A 51 19.64 8.11 7.27
N ALA A 52 19.16 7.18 8.11
CA ALA A 52 19.69 6.95 9.45
C ALA A 52 21.15 6.48 9.42
N PHE A 53 21.56 5.70 8.42
CA PHE A 53 22.95 5.26 8.28
C PHE A 53 23.92 6.42 8.01
N PHE A 54 23.50 7.43 7.25
CA PHE A 54 24.34 8.60 6.94
C PHE A 54 24.16 9.77 7.93
N PHE A 55 23.15 9.72 8.80
CA PHE A 55 22.86 10.78 9.74
C PHE A 55 23.78 10.70 10.96
N THR A 56 24.49 11.79 11.26
CA THR A 56 25.46 11.86 12.37
C THR A 56 24.89 12.38 13.68
N GLY A 57 23.64 12.87 13.67
CA GLY A 57 22.94 13.34 14.87
C GLY A 57 22.16 12.22 15.59
N HIS A 58 21.47 12.59 16.66
CA HIS A 58 20.58 11.69 17.38
C HIS A 58 19.13 11.84 16.92
N TYR A 59 18.34 10.76 17.04
CA TYR A 59 16.93 10.78 16.70
C TYR A 59 16.14 11.84 17.49
N ASP A 60 16.50 12.08 18.75
CA ASP A 60 15.88 13.12 19.58
C ASP A 60 16.02 14.52 18.99
N SER A 61 17.15 14.83 18.34
CA SER A 61 17.35 16.11 17.66
C SER A 61 16.40 16.28 16.47
N ILE A 62 16.07 15.19 15.77
CA ILE A 62 15.07 15.20 14.69
C ILE A 62 13.67 15.44 15.28
N LEU A 63 13.34 14.75 16.38
CA LEU A 63 12.05 14.93 17.05
C LEU A 63 11.87 16.38 17.53
N ASP A 64 12.89 16.97 18.15
CA ASP A 64 12.83 18.34 18.63
C ASP A 64 12.74 19.35 17.49
N TYR A 65 13.43 19.11 16.37
CA TYR A 65 13.24 19.90 15.15
C TYR A 65 11.78 19.88 14.69
N VAL A 66 11.15 18.71 14.61
CA VAL A 66 9.73 18.59 14.21
C VAL A 66 8.79 19.26 15.22
N LYS A 67 9.05 19.14 16.53
CA LYS A 67 8.27 19.83 17.58
C LYS A 67 8.36 21.35 17.43
N ASN A 68 9.54 21.87 17.13
CA ASN A 68 9.79 23.30 16.96
C ASN A 68 9.19 23.88 15.67
N MET A 69 8.67 23.04 14.76
CA MET A 69 7.86 23.51 13.62
C MET A 69 6.46 23.95 14.04
N HIS A 70 6.05 23.74 15.31
CA HIS A 70 4.76 24.13 15.87
C HIS A 70 3.56 23.70 15.01
N LEU A 71 3.64 22.48 14.45
CA LEU A 71 2.57 21.92 13.63
C LEU A 71 1.30 21.74 14.47
N GLY A 72 0.16 22.18 13.92
CA GLY A 72 -1.13 22.00 14.57
C GLY A 72 -1.50 20.53 14.76
N THR A 73 -2.32 20.23 15.77
CA THR A 73 -2.74 18.86 16.10
C THR A 73 -3.37 18.14 14.90
N SER A 74 -4.14 18.84 14.07
CA SER A 74 -4.74 18.27 12.86
C SER A 74 -3.70 17.79 11.85
N VAL A 75 -2.62 18.55 11.64
CA VAL A 75 -1.52 18.19 10.74
C VAL A 75 -0.79 16.97 11.27
N ILE A 76 -0.47 16.95 12.57
CA ILE A 76 0.21 15.81 13.19
C ILE A 76 -0.64 14.54 13.10
N THR A 77 -1.95 14.64 13.40
CA THR A 77 -2.88 13.52 13.28
C THR A 77 -2.99 13.02 11.83
N ALA A 78 -3.05 13.93 10.85
CA ALA A 78 -3.06 13.54 9.43
C ALA A 78 -1.77 12.82 9.02
N CYS A 79 -0.60 13.32 9.44
CA CYS A 79 0.68 12.65 9.19
C CYS A 79 0.73 11.25 9.83
N LYS A 80 0.28 11.12 11.09
CA LYS A 80 0.16 9.81 11.76
C LYS A 80 -0.74 8.85 10.97
N PHE A 81 -1.88 9.34 10.48
CA PHE A 81 -2.80 8.53 9.67
C PHE A 81 -2.17 8.07 8.36
N ILE A 82 -1.52 8.97 7.62
CA ILE A 82 -0.87 8.67 6.34
C ILE A 82 0.25 7.64 6.52
N LEU A 83 1.01 7.70 7.62
CA LEU A 83 2.04 6.71 7.94
C LEU A 83 1.44 5.36 8.36
N CYS A 84 0.36 5.37 9.14
CA CYS A 84 -0.23 4.17 9.72
C CYS A 84 -1.11 3.39 8.73
N TYR A 85 -1.88 4.08 7.89
CA TYR A 85 -2.87 3.46 7.00
C TYR A 85 -2.30 2.42 6.03
N PRO A 86 -1.19 2.68 5.31
CA PRO A 86 -0.60 1.69 4.43
C PRO A 86 -0.20 0.40 5.16
N LEU A 87 0.32 0.52 6.39
CA LEU A 87 0.70 -0.63 7.22
C LEU A 87 -0.51 -1.48 7.59
N VAL A 88 -1.55 -0.84 8.14
CA VAL A 88 -2.76 -1.56 8.59
C VAL A 88 -3.47 -2.20 7.40
N TYR A 89 -3.66 -1.45 6.31
CA TYR A 89 -4.28 -2.01 5.09
C TYR A 89 -3.48 -3.17 4.52
N HIS A 90 -2.17 -3.01 4.37
CA HIS A 90 -1.34 -4.06 3.80
C HIS A 90 -1.36 -5.31 4.67
N TYR A 91 -1.35 -5.16 5.99
CA TYR A 91 -1.44 -6.27 6.94
C TYR A 91 -2.77 -7.00 6.87
N LEU A 92 -3.90 -6.29 7.02
CA LEU A 92 -5.24 -6.92 7.00
C LEU A 92 -5.57 -7.52 5.63
N ASN A 93 -5.20 -6.84 4.55
CA ASN A 93 -5.34 -7.38 3.21
C ASN A 93 -4.37 -8.55 2.98
N GLY A 94 -3.18 -8.53 3.59
CA GLY A 94 -2.21 -9.63 3.57
C GLY A 94 -2.74 -10.90 4.21
N ILE A 95 -3.47 -10.82 5.34
CA ILE A 95 -4.18 -11.97 5.92
C ILE A 95 -5.16 -12.58 4.91
N ARG A 96 -5.87 -11.75 4.13
CA ARG A 96 -6.74 -12.24 3.05
C ARG A 96 -5.95 -12.98 1.97
N HIS A 97 -4.78 -12.47 1.57
CA HIS A 97 -3.90 -13.17 0.61
C HIS A 97 -3.43 -14.51 1.16
N LEU A 98 -3.02 -14.58 2.44
CA LEU A 98 -2.64 -15.85 3.06
C LEU A 98 -3.82 -16.84 3.08
N ALA A 99 -5.05 -16.39 3.33
CA ALA A 99 -6.22 -17.26 3.20
C ALA A 99 -6.41 -17.79 1.77
N TRP A 100 -6.15 -16.94 0.75
CA TRP A 100 -6.18 -17.37 -0.65
C TRP A 100 -5.09 -18.39 -0.98
N ASP A 101 -3.92 -18.32 -0.35
CA ASP A 101 -2.85 -19.32 -0.54
C ASP A 101 -3.29 -20.72 -0.06
N TYR A 102 -4.24 -20.80 0.87
CA TYR A 102 -4.88 -22.05 1.32
C TYR A 102 -6.17 -22.40 0.57
N ALA A 103 -6.45 -21.79 -0.58
CA ALA A 103 -7.69 -22.00 -1.34
C ALA A 103 -8.99 -21.54 -0.61
N ILE A 104 -8.89 -20.67 0.40
CA ILE A 104 -10.05 -20.25 1.23
C ILE A 104 -10.66 -18.95 0.68
N GLY A 105 -11.97 -18.92 0.44
CA GLY A 105 -12.69 -17.67 0.15
C GLY A 105 -12.65 -17.18 -1.30
N PHE A 106 -12.42 -18.06 -2.27
CA PHE A 106 -12.39 -17.77 -3.70
C PHE A 106 -13.70 -17.33 -4.39
N PRO A 107 -14.92 -17.65 -3.89
CA PRO A 107 -16.13 -17.15 -4.53
C PRO A 107 -16.09 -15.62 -4.64
N ILE A 108 -16.46 -15.08 -5.80
CA ILE A 108 -16.31 -13.64 -6.09
C ILE A 108 -17.01 -12.74 -5.07
N LYS A 109 -18.17 -13.18 -4.56
CA LYS A 109 -18.91 -12.51 -3.49
C LYS A 109 -18.06 -12.41 -2.21
N THR A 110 -17.40 -13.50 -1.83
CA THR A 110 -16.51 -13.56 -0.67
C THR A 110 -15.27 -12.69 -0.88
N CYS A 111 -14.63 -12.75 -2.05
CA CYS A 111 -13.49 -11.88 -2.40
C CYS A 111 -13.84 -10.39 -2.30
N ASN A 112 -15.00 -9.99 -2.80
CA ASN A 112 -15.46 -8.59 -2.70
C ASN A 112 -15.79 -8.19 -1.25
N THR A 113 -16.47 -9.06 -0.50
CA THR A 113 -16.87 -8.80 0.89
C THR A 113 -15.65 -8.64 1.79
N THR A 114 -14.73 -9.61 1.74
CA THR A 114 -13.45 -9.56 2.47
C THR A 114 -12.55 -8.41 2.01
N GLY A 115 -12.66 -8.02 0.73
CA GLY A 115 -12.16 -6.76 0.16
C GLY A 115 -12.60 -5.52 0.93
N PHE A 116 -13.90 -5.31 1.01
CA PHE A 116 -14.48 -4.18 1.73
C PHE A 116 -14.22 -4.23 3.23
N ILE A 117 -14.27 -5.42 3.84
CA ILE A 117 -13.95 -5.60 5.26
C ILE A 117 -12.52 -5.12 5.53
N ALA A 118 -11.53 -5.59 4.75
CA ALA A 118 -10.14 -5.17 4.91
C ALA A 118 -9.98 -3.65 4.71
N LEU A 119 -10.63 -3.07 3.70
CA LEU A 119 -10.57 -1.63 3.46
C LEU A 119 -11.17 -0.83 4.63
N GLY A 120 -12.38 -1.17 5.05
CA GLY A 120 -13.13 -0.47 6.09
C GLY A 120 -12.49 -0.60 7.47
N SER A 121 -12.08 -1.82 7.86
CA SER A 121 -11.40 -2.03 9.13
C SER A 121 -10.07 -1.30 9.20
N SER A 122 -9.33 -1.21 8.09
CA SER A 122 -8.08 -0.46 8.02
C SER A 122 -8.29 1.03 8.24
N LEU A 123 -9.31 1.62 7.63
CA LEU A 123 -9.65 3.04 7.84
C LEU A 123 -9.95 3.33 9.32
N VAL A 124 -10.77 2.48 9.95
CA VAL A 124 -11.15 2.65 11.35
C VAL A 124 -9.95 2.49 12.28
N VAL A 125 -9.20 1.40 12.14
CA VAL A 125 -8.04 1.11 13.00
C VAL A 125 -6.98 2.20 12.85
N SER A 126 -6.66 2.63 11.63
CA SER A 126 -5.69 3.70 11.42
C SER A 126 -6.16 5.06 11.94
N ALA A 127 -7.46 5.37 11.87
CA ALA A 127 -8.01 6.58 12.45
C ALA A 127 -7.89 6.58 13.98
N ILE A 128 -8.21 5.44 14.63
CA ILE A 128 -8.05 5.28 16.07
C ILE A 128 -6.58 5.47 16.46
N LEU A 129 -5.66 4.77 15.78
CA LEU A 129 -4.22 4.86 16.06
C LEU A 129 -3.68 6.28 15.86
N ALA A 130 -4.14 7.00 14.83
CA ALA A 130 -3.72 8.37 14.56
C ALA A 130 -4.16 9.37 15.64
N CYS A 131 -5.29 9.11 16.30
CA CYS A 131 -5.85 9.95 17.36
C CYS A 131 -5.21 9.72 18.75
N ILE A 132 -4.41 8.66 18.92
CA ILE A 132 -3.71 8.42 20.19
C ILE A 132 -2.74 9.57 20.46
N ARG A 133 -2.95 10.23 21.61
CA ARG A 133 -2.04 11.22 22.17
C ARG A 133 -1.04 10.46 23.05
N LEU A 134 0.24 10.63 22.75
CA LEU A 134 1.37 10.17 23.57
C LEU A 134 1.85 11.34 24.41
#